data_AF-A0A661APR6-F1
#
_entry.id   AF-A0A661APR6-F1
#
_cell.length_a   1.000
_cell.length_b   1.000
_cell.length_c   1.000
_cell.angle_alpha   90.00
_cell.angle_beta   90.00
_cell.angle_gamma   90.00
#
_symmetry.space_group_name_H-M   'P 1'
#
loop_
_entity.id
_entity.type
_entity.pdbx_description
1 polymer ?
#
loop_
_entity_poly.entity_id
_entity_poly.type
_entity_poly.pdbx_seq_one_letter_code
_entity_poly.pdbx_strand_id
1 'polypeptide(L)'
;IYERIREEIRAGRTIRMAIEAGYSRAIITIVDANITTLVAAIILYYFGTGPIRGFAVTLGLGIVISMYTAIVVTRMIFDWYIAAFRKEALAI
;
A
#
# COMPACT_ATOMS: atom_id res chain seq x y z
N ILE A 1 -3.49 4.93 -1.36
CA ILE A 1 -4.54 4.57 -0.36
C ILE A 1 -5.41 5.79 -0.02
N TYR A 2 -4.84 6.86 0.54
CA TYR A 2 -5.60 8.06 0.96
C TYR A 2 -6.54 8.64 -0.11
N GLU A 3 -6.08 8.79 -1.35
CA GLU A 3 -6.92 9.34 -2.41
C GLU A 3 -8.12 8.44 -2.72
N ARG A 4 -7.93 7.11 -2.71
CA ARG A 4 -9.04 6.16 -2.91
C ARG A 4 -10.05 6.20 -1.77
N ILE A 5 -9.59 6.39 -0.53
CA ILE A 5 -10.51 6.60 0.60
C ILE A 5 -11.29 7.91 0.42
N ARG A 6 -10.62 9.00 0.00
CA ARG A 6 -11.28 10.30 -0.27
C ARG A 6 -12.31 10.21 -1.40
N GLU A 7 -12.02 9.47 -2.46
CA GLU A 7 -12.99 9.21 -3.54
C GLU A 7 -14.23 8.48 -3.04
N GLU A 8 -14.07 7.46 -2.19
CA GLU A 8 -15.21 6.71 -1.65
C GLU A 8 -16.06 7.53 -0.67
N ILE A 9 -15.42 8.43 0.09
CA ILE A 9 -16.15 9.41 0.93
C ILE A 9 -16.93 10.38 0.04
N ARG A 10 -16.33 10.89 -1.05
CA ARG A 10 -17.02 11.76 -2.03
C ARG A 10 -18.17 11.04 -2.74
N ALA A 11 -18.06 9.73 -2.92
CA ALA A 11 -19.14 8.89 -3.44
C ALA A 11 -20.29 8.64 -2.42
N GLY A 12 -20.26 9.27 -1.24
CA GLY A 12 -21.33 9.22 -0.25
C GLY A 12 -21.31 8.00 0.67
N ARG A 13 -20.23 7.21 0.68
CA ARG A 13 -20.10 6.06 1.59
C ARG A 13 -19.78 6.53 3.01
N THR A 14 -20.26 5.77 4.00
CA THR A 14 -19.89 5.99 5.40
C THR A 14 -18.37 5.85 5.57
N ILE A 15 -17.78 6.59 6.50
CA ILE A 15 -16.31 6.63 6.71
C ILE A 15 -15.73 5.21 6.85
N ARG A 16 -16.40 4.32 7.59
CA ARG A 16 -15.96 2.94 7.77
C ARG A 16 -15.97 2.14 6.46
N MET A 17 -17.05 2.21 5.69
CA MET A 17 -17.14 1.53 4.39
C MET A 17 -16.18 2.14 3.36
N ALA A 18 -15.96 3.46 3.40
CA ALA A 18 -15.03 4.14 2.50
C ALA A 18 -13.58 3.73 2.76
N ILE A 19 -13.19 3.56 4.02
CA ILE A 19 -11.88 3.04 4.40
C ILE A 19 -11.71 1.62 3.87
N GLU A 20 -12.62 0.69 4.20
CA GLU A 20 -12.52 -0.71 3.81
C GLU A 20 -12.49 -0.89 2.28
N ALA A 21 -13.39 -0.22 1.58
CA ALA A 21 -13.49 -0.29 0.13
C ALA A 21 -12.34 0.46 -0.59
N GLY A 22 -11.80 1.51 0.03
CA GLY A 22 -10.60 2.22 -0.43
C GLY A 22 -9.34 1.38 -0.29
N TYR A 23 -9.20 0.62 0.80
CA TYR A 23 -8.09 -0.31 1.01
C TYR A 23 -8.09 -1.45 0.00
N SER A 24 -9.23 -2.14 -0.19
CA SER A 24 -9.31 -3.27 -1.12
C SER A 24 -8.87 -2.88 -2.54
N ARG A 25 -9.38 -1.76 -3.09
CA ARG A 25 -8.99 -1.27 -4.42
C ARG A 25 -7.58 -0.74 -4.48
N ALA A 26 -7.14 -0.01 -3.44
CA ALA A 26 -5.79 0.52 -3.41
C ALA A 26 -4.74 -0.59 -3.37
N ILE A 27 -4.98 -1.70 -2.65
CA ILE A 27 -4.06 -2.84 -2.60
C ILE A 27 -3.87 -3.44 -3.99
N ILE A 28 -4.95 -3.74 -4.72
CA ILE A 28 -4.86 -4.30 -6.07
C ILE A 28 -4.07 -3.36 -7.00
N THR A 29 -4.37 -2.06 -6.96
CA THR A 29 -3.70 -1.06 -7.79
C THR A 29 -2.21 -0.94 -7.46
N ILE A 30 -1.85 -0.96 -6.17
CA ILE A 30 -0.45 -0.88 -5.71
C ILE A 30 0.31 -2.14 -6.12
N VAL A 31 -0.31 -3.31 -5.96
CA VAL A 31 0.29 -4.59 -6.33
C VAL A 31 0.58 -4.61 -7.83
N ASP A 32 -0.38 -4.28 -8.69
CA ASP A 32 -0.17 -4.23 -10.15
C ASP A 32 0.95 -3.27 -10.55
N ALA A 33 0.96 -2.05 -9.99
CA ALA A 33 1.98 -1.04 -10.30
C ALA A 33 3.41 -1.47 -9.89
N ASN A 34 3.54 -2.28 -8.85
CA ASN A 34 4.83 -2.78 -8.40
C ASN A 34 5.22 -4.10 -9.08
N ILE A 35 4.26 -4.94 -9.47
CA ILE A 35 4.51 -6.18 -10.23
C ILE A 35 5.21 -5.85 -11.55
N THR A 36 4.74 -4.84 -12.30
CA THR A 36 5.40 -4.42 -13.54
C THR A 36 6.86 -4.02 -13.32
N THR A 37 7.13 -3.38 -12.18
CA THR A 37 8.49 -2.97 -11.80
C THR A 37 9.35 -4.15 -11.35
N LEU A 38 8.76 -5.13 -10.64
CA LEU A 38 9.43 -6.39 -10.29
C LEU A 38 9.79 -7.20 -11.53
N VAL A 39 8.93 -7.24 -12.55
CA VAL A 39 9.24 -7.86 -13.84
C VAL A 39 10.45 -7.18 -14.49
N ALA A 40 10.51 -5.85 -14.48
CA ALA A 40 11.69 -5.13 -14.96
C ALA A 40 12.95 -5.47 -14.14
N ALA A 41 12.85 -5.58 -12.82
CA ALA A 41 13.96 -5.99 -11.96
C ALA A 41 14.45 -7.42 -12.29
N ILE A 42 13.53 -8.35 -12.55
CA ILE A 42 13.85 -9.72 -12.97
C ILE A 42 14.60 -9.71 -14.31
N ILE A 43 14.13 -8.93 -15.28
CA ILE A 43 14.80 -8.78 -16.58
C ILE A 43 16.21 -8.22 -16.38
N LEU A 44 16.38 -7.17 -15.57
CA LEU A 44 17.68 -6.59 -15.26
C LEU A 44 18.62 -7.57 -14.55
N TYR A 45 18.09 -8.46 -13.72
CA TYR A 45 18.89 -9.48 -13.05
C TYR A 45 19.42 -10.54 -14.03
N TYR A 46 18.57 -11.04 -14.93
CA TYR A 46 18.96 -12.07 -15.90
C TYR A 46 19.86 -11.53 -17.02
N PHE A 47 19.48 -10.39 -17.60
CA PHE A 47 20.17 -9.81 -18.76
C PHE A 47 21.27 -8.79 -18.39
N GLY A 48 21.22 -8.23 -17.17
CA GLY A 48 22.23 -7.29 -16.70
C GLY A 48 23.54 -7.98 -16.34
N THR A 49 24.63 -7.20 -16.35
CA THR A 49 25.98 -7.64 -16.01
C THR A 49 26.56 -6.80 -14.87
N GLY A 50 27.45 -7.40 -14.07
CA GLY A 50 28.20 -6.75 -12.99
C GLY A 50 27.32 -5.89 -12.08
N PRO A 51 27.46 -4.55 -12.09
CA PRO A 51 26.68 -3.64 -11.24
C PRO A 51 25.15 -3.71 -11.43
N ILE A 52 24.67 -3.99 -12.64
CA ILE A 52 23.24 -3.98 -12.96
C ILE A 52 22.49 -5.11 -12.21
N ARG A 53 23.14 -6.26 -12.02
CA ARG A 53 22.56 -7.35 -11.21
C ARG A 53 22.41 -6.97 -9.74
N GLY A 54 23.41 -6.27 -9.20
CA GLY A 54 23.36 -5.75 -7.83
C GLY A 54 22.21 -4.74 -7.66
N PHE A 55 22.05 -3.83 -8.61
CA PHE A 55 20.93 -2.89 -8.66
C PHE A 55 19.58 -3.58 -8.74
N ALA A 56 19.45 -4.61 -9.60
CA ALA A 56 18.21 -5.36 -9.75
C ALA A 56 17.74 -6.01 -8.44
N VAL A 57 18.68 -6.57 -7.65
CA VAL A 57 18.39 -7.20 -6.36
C VAL A 57 17.92 -6.16 -5.33
N THR A 58 18.62 -5.02 -5.20
CA THR A 58 18.21 -3.95 -4.28
C THR A 58 16.90 -3.31 -4.68
N LEU A 59 16.66 -3.11 -5.98
CA LEU A 59 15.38 -2.63 -6.49
C LEU A 59 14.23 -3.59 -6.13
N GLY A 60 14.40 -4.88 -6.41
CA GLY A 60 13.39 -5.90 -6.12
C GLY A 60 13.07 -5.99 -4.63
N LEU A 61 14.09 -6.08 -3.78
CA LEU A 61 13.91 -6.09 -2.32
C LEU A 61 13.27 -4.80 -1.80
N GLY A 62 13.70 -3.65 -2.31
CA GLY A 62 13.15 -2.35 -1.93
C GLY A 62 11.67 -2.23 -2.23
N ILE A 63 11.22 -2.72 -3.39
CA ILE A 63 9.81 -2.75 -3.78
C ILE A 63 8.98 -3.61 -2.83
N VAL A 64 9.44 -4.84 -2.54
CA VAL A 64 8.71 -5.76 -1.66
C VAL A 64 8.59 -5.18 -0.24
N ILE A 65 9.69 -4.67 0.31
CA ILE A 65 9.71 -4.08 1.66
C ILE A 65 8.83 -2.82 1.71
N SER A 66 8.93 -1.96 0.68
CA SER A 66 8.13 -0.74 0.59
C SER A 66 6.64 -1.05 0.49
N MET A 67 6.23 -1.97 -0.38
CA MET A 67 4.84 -2.42 -0.50
C MET A 67 4.31 -2.98 0.81
N TYR A 68 5.07 -3.88 1.44
CA TYR A 68 4.66 -4.47 2.71
C TYR A 68 4.45 -3.41 3.78
N THR A 69 5.42 -2.49 3.91
CA THR A 69 5.33 -1.36 4.84
C THR A 69 4.11 -0.50 4.54
N ALA A 70 3.89 -0.13 3.27
CA ALA A 70 2.75 0.68 2.85
C ALA A 70 1.40 0.00 3.15
N ILE A 71 1.28 -1.32 3.05
CA ILE A 71 0.02 -2.01 3.32
C ILE A 71 -0.20 -2.17 4.83
N VAL A 72 0.80 -2.70 5.55
CA VAL A 72 0.69 -3.05 6.96
C VAL A 72 0.68 -1.81 7.85
N VAL A 73 1.61 -0.88 7.65
CA VAL A 73 1.71 0.32 8.48
C VAL A 73 0.50 1.21 8.31
N THR A 74 0.03 1.41 7.07
CA THR A 74 -1.17 2.22 6.84
C THR A 74 -2.37 1.56 7.52
N ARG A 75 -2.56 0.23 7.37
CA ARG A 75 -3.69 -0.46 8.04
C ARG A 75 -3.62 -0.33 9.55
N MET A 76 -2.45 -0.53 10.14
CA MET A 76 -2.22 -0.39 11.57
C MET A 76 -2.53 1.03 12.07
N ILE A 77 -2.10 2.07 11.34
CA ILE A 77 -2.39 3.46 11.69
C ILE A 77 -3.89 3.75 11.66
N PHE A 78 -4.60 3.28 10.63
CA PHE A 78 -6.04 3.49 10.52
C PHE A 78 -6.82 2.72 11.59
N ASP A 79 -6.45 1.48 11.88
CA ASP A 79 -7.07 0.69 12.95
C ASP A 79 -6.82 1.34 14.32
N TRP A 80 -5.61 1.84 14.56
CA TRP A 80 -5.28 2.59 15.77
C TRP A 80 -6.07 3.89 15.89
N TYR A 81 -6.19 4.64 14.78
CA TYR A 81 -6.96 5.88 14.74
C TYR A 81 -8.44 5.62 15.05
N ILE A 82 -9.08 4.64 14.40
CA ILE A 82 -10.47 4.27 14.69
C ILE A 82 -10.64 3.82 16.15
N ALA A 83 -9.70 3.04 16.69
CA ALA A 83 -9.74 2.60 18.08
C ALA A 83 -9.56 3.76 19.08
N ALA A 84 -8.74 4.76 18.77
CA ALA A 84 -8.53 5.95 19.58
C ALA A 84 -9.80 6.83 19.64
N PHE A 85 -10.43 7.09 18.50
CA PHE A 85 -11.69 7.86 18.44
C PHE A 85 -12.87 7.15 19.14
N ARG A 86 -12.85 5.82 19.23
CA ARG A 86 -13.85 5.05 19.98
C ARG A 86 -13.79 5.31 21.49
N LYS A 87 -12.62 5.68 22.04
CA LYS A 87 -12.50 5.99 23.48
C LYS A 87 -13.14 7.32 23.86
N GLU A 88 -13.14 8.31 22.98
CA GLU A 88 -13.75 9.62 23.24
C GLU A 88 -15.29 9.57 23.16
N ALA A 89 -15.86 8.75 22.28
CA ALA A 89 -17.31 8.62 22.12
C ALA A 89 -18.01 7.80 23.24
N LEU A 90 -17.24 7.10 24.08
CA LEU A 90 -17.75 6.37 25.26
C LEU A 90 -17.40 7.09 26.57
N ALA A 91 -16.69 8.22 26.50
CA ALA A 91 -16.33 9.04 27.65
C ALA A 91 -17.29 10.23 27.88
N ILE A 92 -18.39 10.29 27.12
CA ILE A 92 -19.52 11.23 27.27
C ILE A 92 -20.79 10.38 27.42
#